data_AF-A0A965END0-F1
#
_entry.id   AF-A0A965END0-F1
#
_cell.length_a   1.000
_cell.length_b   1.000
_cell.length_c   1.000
_cell.angle_alpha   90.00
_cell.angle_beta   90.00
_cell.angle_gamma   90.00
#
_symmetry.space_group_name_H-M   'P 1'
#
loop_
_entity.id
_entity.type
_entity.pdbx_description
1 polymer ?
#
loop_
_entity_poly.entity_id
_entity_poly.type
_entity_poly.pdbx_seq_one_letter_code
_entity_poly.pdbx_strand_id
1 'polypeptide(L)'
;MRQVIAIVKPFLAERVLETLAGLPVEALVVSEVKGYGRQKSYLDATTEQDRSLAFLPKVEIQCWVAEDSLDQVVEQVTAVARTGRMGDGKVFILPVTDVSG
;
A
#
# COMPACT_ATOMS: atom_id res chain seq x y z
N MET A 1 -7.14 3.78 -18.03
CA MET A 1 -6.37 2.89 -17.14
C MET A 1 -6.11 3.62 -15.83
N ARG A 2 -5.87 2.89 -14.75
CA ARG A 2 -5.53 3.44 -13.44
C ARG A 2 -4.28 2.78 -12.89
N GLN A 3 -3.48 3.57 -12.17
CA GLN A 3 -2.41 3.07 -11.33
C GLN A 3 -2.92 3.02 -9.89
N VAL A 4 -2.85 1.85 -9.28
CA VAL A 4 -3.17 1.63 -7.88
C VAL A 4 -1.87 1.51 -7.10
N ILE A 5 -1.72 2.30 -6.04
CA ILE A 5 -0.55 2.27 -5.16
C ILE A 5 -1.03 1.90 -3.76
N ALA A 6 -0.68 0.71 -3.30
CA ALA A 6 -1.01 0.21 -1.97
C ALA A 6 0.22 0.24 -1.06
N ILE A 7 0.16 1.06 -0.01
CA ILE A 7 1.12 1.05 1.09
C ILE A 7 0.55 0.14 2.17
N VAL A 8 1.24 -0.95 2.49
CA VAL A 8 0.73 -1.99 3.40
C VAL A 8 1.75 -2.36 4.48
N LYS A 9 1.29 -3.09 5.51
CA LYS A 9 2.18 -3.69 6.52
C LYS A 9 3.03 -4.80 5.87
N PRO A 10 4.33 -4.93 6.18
CA PRO A 10 5.20 -5.91 5.52
C PRO A 10 4.68 -7.34 5.58
N PHE A 11 4.16 -7.80 6.73
CA PHE A 11 3.65 -9.16 6.88
C PHE A 11 2.36 -9.47 6.09
N LEU A 12 1.71 -8.45 5.51
CA LEU A 12 0.54 -8.63 4.64
C LEU A 12 0.89 -8.54 3.16
N ALA A 13 2.11 -8.11 2.81
CA ALA A 13 2.49 -7.87 1.42
C ALA A 13 2.33 -9.13 0.56
N GLU A 14 2.82 -10.27 1.03
CA GLU A 14 2.69 -11.56 0.33
C GLU A 14 1.23 -11.91 0.04
N ARG A 15 0.34 -11.80 1.04
CA ARG A 15 -1.09 -12.06 0.85
C ARG A 15 -1.77 -11.11 -0.13
N VAL A 16 -1.34 -9.85 -0.17
CA VAL A 16 -1.83 -8.88 -1.16
C VAL A 16 -1.35 -9.26 -2.56
N LEU A 17 -0.10 -9.72 -2.71
CA LEU A 17 0.44 -10.19 -4.00
C LEU A 17 -0.29 -11.44 -4.49
N GLU A 18 -0.55 -12.42 -3.61
CA GLU A 18 -1.34 -13.61 -3.93
C GLU A 18 -2.74 -13.24 -4.43
N THR A 19 -3.36 -12.24 -3.78
CA THR A 19 -4.68 -11.73 -4.18
C THR A 19 -4.64 -11.07 -5.55
N LEU A 20 -3.61 -10.23 -5.82
CA LEU A 20 -3.44 -9.56 -7.10
C LEU A 20 -3.13 -10.54 -8.24
N ALA A 21 -2.48 -11.67 -7.97
CA ALA A 21 -2.20 -12.71 -8.97
C ALA A 21 -3.47 -13.36 -9.53
N GLY A 22 -4.59 -13.32 -8.80
CA GLY A 22 -5.89 -13.81 -9.26
C GLY A 22 -6.76 -12.75 -9.95
N LEU A 23 -6.26 -11.53 -10.14
CA LEU A 23 -7.02 -10.38 -10.65
C LEU A 23 -6.48 -9.91 -12.01
N PRO A 24 -7.29 -9.21 -12.82
CA PRO A 24 -6.86 -8.66 -14.10
C PRO A 24 -5.94 -7.45 -13.92
N VAL A 25 -4.67 -7.73 -13.65
CA VAL A 25 -3.59 -6.75 -13.46
C VAL A 25 -2.60 -6.86 -14.61
N GLU A 26 -2.27 -5.74 -15.24
CA GLU A 26 -1.37 -5.72 -16.40
C GLU A 26 0.11 -5.75 -16.01
N ALA A 27 0.46 -4.98 -14.97
CA ALA A 27 1.81 -4.89 -14.45
C ALA A 27 1.78 -4.68 -12.94
N LEU A 28 2.86 -5.10 -12.27
CA LEU A 28 3.03 -4.95 -10.82
C LEU A 28 4.48 -4.61 -10.47
N VAL A 29 4.66 -3.69 -9.52
CA VAL A 29 5.95 -3.31 -8.95
C VAL A 29 5.86 -3.37 -7.43
N VAL A 30 6.90 -3.89 -6.77
CA VAL A 30 7.00 -3.93 -5.31
C VAL A 30 8.26 -3.21 -4.88
N SER A 31 8.15 -2.37 -3.86
CA SER A 31 9.30 -1.71 -3.23
C SER A 31 9.16 -1.66 -1.72
N GLU A 32 10.31 -1.71 -1.04
CA GLU A 32 10.37 -1.47 0.40
C GLU A 32 10.42 0.04 0.67
N VAL A 33 9.52 0.53 1.51
CA VAL A 33 9.40 1.96 1.80
C VAL A 33 9.31 2.22 3.29
N LYS A 34 9.49 3.48 3.66
CA LYS A 34 9.44 3.96 5.04
C LYS A 34 8.23 4.87 5.22
N GLY A 35 7.29 4.44 6.07
CA GLY A 35 6.08 5.19 6.38
C GLY A 35 6.26 6.17 7.53
N TYR A 36 5.72 7.37 7.37
CA TYR A 36 5.63 8.39 8.42
C TYR A 36 4.15 8.71 8.70
N GLY A 37 3.75 8.81 9.97
CA GLY A 37 2.36 9.16 10.28
C GLY A 37 1.94 8.98 11.74
N ARG A 38 0.61 8.98 11.97
CA ARG A 38 -0.04 8.94 13.30
C ARG A 38 0.31 7.73 14.17
N GLN A 39 0.97 6.72 13.59
CA GLN A 39 1.39 5.49 14.27
C GLN A 39 2.47 5.70 15.35
N LYS A 40 3.03 6.91 15.46
CA LYS A 40 4.06 7.30 16.43
C LYS A 40 3.60 7.49 17.88
N SER A 41 2.29 7.51 18.18
CA SER A 41 1.82 7.64 19.57
C SER A 41 2.19 6.45 20.47
N TYR A 42 2.79 5.39 19.89
CA TYR A 42 3.13 4.14 20.55
C TYR A 42 4.64 3.86 20.64
N LEU A 43 5.50 4.78 20.20
CA LEU A 43 6.93 4.67 20.43
C LEU A 43 7.27 5.35 21.75
N ASP A 44 7.79 4.56 22.70
CA ASP A 44 8.32 4.97 24.01
C ASP A 44 9.52 5.91 23.85
N ALA A 45 9.30 7.09 23.29
CA ALA A 45 10.32 8.11 23.12
C ALA A 45 10.46 8.87 24.44
N THR A 46 11.53 8.59 25.16
CA THR A 46 11.89 9.20 26.45
C THR A 46 12.44 10.63 26.34
N THR A 47 12.64 11.14 25.13
CA THR A 47 13.16 12.50 24.86
C THR A 47 12.46 13.14 23.66
N GLU A 48 12.24 14.46 23.65
CA GLU A 48 11.59 15.17 22.53
C GLU A 48 12.36 15.07 21.21
N GLN A 49 13.69 14.92 21.28
CA GLN A 49 14.57 14.83 20.12
C GLN A 49 14.41 13.50 19.36
N ASP A 50 14.03 12.42 20.04
CA ASP A 50 13.80 11.08 19.45
C ASP A 50 12.39 10.91 18.85
N ARG A 51 11.43 11.79 19.20
CA ARG A 51 10.06 11.73 18.67
C ARG A 51 9.95 12.07 17.18
N SER A 52 10.90 12.81 16.61
CA SER A 52 10.65 13.52 15.35
C SER A 52 11.00 12.75 14.05
N LEU A 53 11.88 11.74 14.04
CA LEU A 53 12.37 11.15 12.76
C LEU A 53 12.24 9.62 12.59
N ALA A 54 11.63 8.90 13.54
CA ALA A 54 11.44 7.45 13.37
C ALA A 54 10.45 7.15 12.21
N PHE A 55 10.88 6.33 11.25
CA PHE A 55 10.02 5.78 10.21
C PHE A 55 9.72 4.31 10.49
N LEU A 56 8.52 3.85 10.12
CA LEU A 56 8.16 2.44 10.22
C LEU A 56 8.27 1.76 8.85
N PRO A 57 8.82 0.55 8.77
CA PRO A 57 8.91 -0.18 7.51
C PRO A 57 7.50 -0.49 6.97
N LYS A 58 7.37 -0.36 5.65
CA LYS A 58 6.16 -0.65 4.87
C LYS A 58 6.57 -1.28 3.54
N VAL A 59 5.60 -1.88 2.87
CA VAL A 59 5.76 -2.32 1.48
C VAL A 59 4.83 -1.47 0.62
N GLU A 60 5.36 -0.96 -0.48
CA GLU A 60 4.60 -0.31 -1.53
C GLU A 60 4.41 -1.29 -2.69
N ILE A 61 3.15 -1.54 -3.03
CA ILE A 61 2.75 -2.38 -4.17
C ILE A 61 2.05 -1.45 -5.15
N GLN A 62 2.60 -1.33 -6.35
CA GLN A 62 1.98 -0.59 -7.45
C GLN A 62 1.46 -1.58 -8.47
N CYS A 63 0.26 -1.34 -9.00
CA CYS A 63 -0.27 -2.11 -10.11
C CYS A 63 -1.09 -1.25 -11.09
N TRP A 64 -1.20 -1.72 -12.32
CA TRP A 64 -1.95 -1.05 -13.39
C TRP A 64 -3.14 -1.90 -13.81
N VAL A 65 -4.30 -1.26 -13.85
CA VAL A 65 -5.60 -1.93 -14.06
C VAL A 65 -6.49 -1.13 -15.01
N ALA A 66 -7.32 -1.85 -15.77
CA ALA A 66 -8.39 -1.26 -16.55
C ALA A 66 -9.44 -0.60 -15.63
N GLU A 67 -10.19 0.38 -16.14
CA GLU A 67 -11.15 1.13 -15.31
C GLU A 67 -12.30 0.27 -14.80
N ASP A 68 -12.76 -0.69 -15.60
CA ASP A 68 -13.80 -1.65 -15.26
C ASP A 68 -13.41 -2.59 -14.12
N SER A 69 -12.12 -2.82 -13.94
CA SER A 69 -11.55 -3.71 -12.92
C SER A 69 -11.09 -2.97 -11.66
N LEU A 70 -11.10 -1.63 -11.68
CA LEU A 70 -10.55 -0.80 -10.61
C LEU A 70 -11.20 -1.08 -9.26
N ASP A 71 -12.54 -1.04 -9.22
CA ASP A 71 -13.28 -1.17 -7.97
C ASP A 71 -13.05 -2.54 -7.32
N GLN A 72 -13.08 -3.61 -8.13
CA GLN A 72 -12.79 -4.97 -7.68
C GLN A 72 -11.38 -5.07 -7.09
N VAL A 73 -10.37 -4.53 -7.77
CA VAL A 73 -8.97 -4.61 -7.33
C VAL A 73 -8.79 -3.83 -6.02
N VAL A 74 -9.32 -2.62 -5.93
CA VAL A 74 -9.21 -1.79 -4.73
C VAL A 74 -9.92 -2.43 -3.55
N GLU A 75 -11.10 -3.01 -3.74
CA GLU A 75 -11.85 -3.71 -2.70
C GLU A 75 -11.05 -4.90 -2.15
N GLN A 76 -10.57 -5.78 -3.03
CA GLN A 76 -9.83 -6.99 -2.64
C GLN A 76 -8.52 -6.65 -1.94
N VAL A 77 -7.72 -5.71 -2.49
CA VAL A 77 -6.48 -5.24 -1.86
C VAL A 77 -6.76 -4.65 -0.48
N THR A 78 -7.80 -3.81 -0.36
CA THR A 78 -8.16 -3.17 0.91
C THR A 78 -8.61 -4.20 1.94
N ALA A 79 -9.42 -5.18 1.54
CA ALA A 79 -9.90 -6.24 2.43
C ALA A 79 -8.75 -7.07 3.02
N VAL A 80 -7.75 -7.41 2.19
CA VAL A 80 -6.61 -8.23 2.62
C VAL A 80 -5.57 -7.43 3.40
N ALA A 81 -5.34 -6.16 3.05
CA ALA A 81 -4.38 -5.29 3.72
C ALA A 81 -4.88 -4.73 5.08
N ARG A 82 -6.18 -4.83 5.38
CA ARG A 82 -6.78 -4.25 6.58
C ARG A 82 -6.77 -5.22 7.76
N THR A 83 -6.12 -4.81 8.84
CA THR A 83 -6.18 -5.50 10.15
C THR A 83 -7.17 -4.86 11.12
N GLY A 84 -7.67 -3.66 10.78
CA GLY A 84 -8.50 -2.85 11.66
C GLY A 84 -7.70 -2.09 12.74
N ARG A 85 -6.36 -2.19 12.72
CA ARG A 85 -5.47 -1.49 13.64
C ARG A 85 -4.82 -0.31 12.96
N MET A 86 -4.38 0.67 13.76
CA MET A 86 -3.61 1.80 13.27
C MET A 86 -2.40 1.31 12.46
N GLY A 87 -2.13 1.97 11.33
CA GLY A 87 -0.97 1.67 10.51
C GLY A 87 -1.18 0.66 9.39
N ASP A 88 -2.42 0.27 9.07
CA ASP A 88 -2.71 -0.61 7.93
C ASP A 88 -2.20 -0.04 6.60
N GLY A 89 -2.08 1.29 6.53
CA GLY A 89 -1.51 2.01 5.39
C GLY A 89 -2.60 2.70 4.59
N LYS A 90 -2.40 2.86 3.28
CA LYS A 90 -3.29 3.61 2.38
C LYS A 90 -3.23 3.03 0.97
N VAL A 91 -4.34 3.16 0.26
CA VAL A 91 -4.42 2.89 -1.19
C VAL A 91 -4.64 4.22 -1.89
N PHE A 92 -3.85 4.47 -2.94
CA PHE A 92 -3.97 5.64 -3.80
C PHE A 92 -4.32 5.17 -5.20
N ILE A 93 -5.10 6.00 -5.90
CA ILE A 93 -5.52 5.75 -7.27
C ILE A 93 -5.12 6.97 -8.09
N LEU A 94 -4.29 6.77 -9.10
CA LEU A 94 -3.84 7.81 -10.00
C LEU A 94 -4.36 7.54 -11.42
N PRO A 95 -4.73 8.60 -12.18
CA PRO A 95 -5.06 8.45 -13.59
C PRO A 95 -3.81 8.09 -14.39
N VAL A 96 -3.96 7.17 -15.34
CA VAL A 96 -2.93 6.87 -16.35
C VAL A 96 -3.47 7.33 -17.69
N THR A 97 -2.80 8.32 -18.28
CA THR A 97 -3.25 9.00 -19.51
C THR A 97 -2.82 8.29 -20.77
N ASP A 98 -1.67 7.63 -20.74
CA ASP A 98 -1.09 6.93 -21.88
C ASP A 98 -0.28 5.73 -21.41
N VAL A 99 -0.20 4.70 -22.24
CA VAL A 99 0.54 3.45 -21.99
C VAL A 99 1.22 3.06 -23.29
N SER A 100 2.55 3.09 -23.28
CA SER A 100 3.39 2.65 -24.39
C SER A 100 4.24 1.46 -23.93
N GLY A 101 4.19 0.37 -24.71
CA GLY A 101 5.06 -0.79 -24.56
C GLY A 101 6.15 -0.84 -25.61
#